data_AF-A0A2W6AJ46-F1
#
_entry.id   AF-A0A2W6AJ46-F1
#
_cell.length_a   1.000
_cell.length_b   1.000
_cell.length_c   1.000
_cell.angle_alpha   90.00
_cell.angle_beta   90.00
_cell.angle_gamma   90.00
#
_symmetry.space_group_name_H-M   'P 1'
#
loop_
_entity.id
_entity.type
_entity.pdbx_description
1 polymer ?
#
loop_
_entity_poly.entity_id
_entity_poly.type
_entity_poly.pdbx_seq_one_letter_code
_entity_poly.pdbx_strand_id
1 'polypeptide(L)'
;MADAGTVGRLRLAAELLLLRRLPPLARVAVLVVVGAACGVLGAWSLTVQHHYASQAGGGRLAALLAHGSSVATAWEGWAAALFFLAALLRLRRGAPEPPAGRTPVEELTLGQLRAGLVREYTIVRAGLVIISIVSLVDAARAARYVVAAVSGDRLARSSLAATLIEAAGLLLATVVLALWAATFRQQLDRIGAL
;
A
#
# COMPACT_ATOMS: atom_id res chain seq x y z
N MET A 1 31.43 3.93 1.87
CA MET A 1 31.00 4.04 3.28
C MET A 1 29.55 4.46 3.28
N ALA A 2 28.62 3.63 3.78
CA ALA A 2 27.23 4.04 3.91
C ALA A 2 27.10 4.99 5.11
N ASP A 3 26.61 6.21 4.87
CA ASP A 3 26.32 7.18 5.94
C ASP A 3 25.33 6.60 6.96
N ALA A 4 25.50 6.94 8.24
CA ALA A 4 24.68 6.46 9.36
C ALA A 4 23.18 6.70 9.13
N GLY A 5 22.82 7.79 8.44
CA GLY A 5 21.43 8.09 8.05
C GLY A 5 20.85 7.09 7.04
N THR A 6 21.66 6.52 6.16
CA THR A 6 21.22 5.51 5.18
C THR A 6 20.98 4.16 5.85
N VAL A 7 21.85 3.77 6.79
CA VAL A 7 21.67 2.55 7.59
C VAL A 7 20.40 2.64 8.45
N GLY A 8 20.13 3.80 9.05
CA GLY A 8 18.91 4.05 9.82
C GLY A 8 17.62 3.94 8.97
N ARG A 9 17.61 4.54 7.78
CA ARG A 9 16.48 4.48 6.85
C ARG A 9 16.18 3.04 6.37
N LEU A 10 17.22 2.27 6.05
CA LEU A 10 17.07 0.87 5.64
C LEU A 10 16.52 -0.01 6.77
N ARG A 11 16.96 0.24 8.02
CA ARG A 11 16.43 -0.47 9.19
C ARG A 11 14.96 -0.15 9.45
N LEU A 12 14.56 1.12 9.29
CA LEU A 12 13.18 1.55 9.39
C LEU A 12 12.31 0.89 8.31
N ALA A 13 12.75 0.94 7.04
CA ALA A 13 12.03 0.30 5.93
C ALA A 13 11.87 -1.21 6.13
N ALA A 14 12.95 -1.90 6.51
CA ALA A 14 12.91 -3.34 6.80
C ALA A 14 11.97 -3.65 7.97
N GLU A 15 11.86 -2.78 8.97
CA GLU A 15 10.87 -2.97 10.02
C GLU A 15 9.46 -2.73 9.52
N LEU A 16 9.18 -1.61 8.87
CA LEU A 16 7.85 -1.30 8.36
C LEU A 16 7.29 -2.41 7.46
N LEU A 17 8.15 -3.04 6.65
CA LEU A 17 7.79 -4.14 5.75
C LEU A 17 7.84 -5.54 6.39
N LEU A 18 7.95 -5.65 7.72
CA LEU A 18 8.02 -6.92 8.46
C LEU A 18 9.26 -7.79 8.14
N LEU A 19 10.28 -7.23 7.49
CA LEU A 19 11.50 -7.92 7.06
C LEU A 19 12.65 -7.85 8.07
N ARG A 20 12.51 -7.11 9.19
CA ARG A 20 13.59 -6.90 10.18
C ARG A 20 14.20 -8.20 10.72
N ARG A 21 13.42 -9.27 10.83
CA ARG A 21 13.89 -10.58 11.34
C ARG A 21 14.69 -11.38 10.32
N LEU A 22 14.65 -11.02 9.04
CA LEU A 22 15.35 -11.73 7.98
C LEU A 22 16.80 -11.23 7.84
N PRO A 23 17.74 -12.09 7.40
CA PRO A 23 19.09 -11.66 7.02
C PRO A 23 19.05 -10.80 5.75
N PRO A 24 20.05 -9.92 5.51
CA PRO A 24 20.01 -8.93 4.41
C PRO A 24 19.73 -9.53 3.03
N LEU A 25 20.36 -10.65 2.68
CA LEU A 25 20.15 -11.33 1.40
C LEU A 25 18.71 -11.85 1.24
N ALA A 26 18.13 -12.41 2.30
CA ALA A 26 16.75 -12.88 2.27
C ALA A 26 15.76 -11.71 2.11
N ARG A 27 16.06 -10.52 2.66
CA ARG A 27 15.23 -9.33 2.45
C ARG A 27 15.21 -8.94 0.98
N VAL A 28 16.39 -8.90 0.33
CA VAL A 28 16.51 -8.60 -1.09
C VAL A 28 15.78 -9.66 -1.91
N ALA A 29 15.97 -10.94 -1.61
CA ALA A 29 15.29 -12.03 -2.30
C ALA A 29 13.77 -11.91 -2.20
N VAL A 30 13.21 -11.66 -1.01
CA VAL A 30 11.77 -11.44 -0.82
C VAL A 30 11.27 -10.26 -1.65
N LEU A 31 11.97 -9.12 -1.61
CA LEU A 31 11.57 -7.94 -2.39
C LEU A 31 11.64 -8.19 -3.89
N VAL A 32 12.66 -8.91 -4.37
CA VAL A 32 12.80 -9.27 -5.78
C VAL A 32 11.70 -10.24 -6.21
N VAL A 33 11.41 -11.27 -5.43
CA VAL A 33 10.37 -12.26 -5.74
C VAL A 33 8.98 -11.61 -5.73
N VAL A 34 8.66 -10.83 -4.70
CA VAL A 34 7.39 -10.09 -4.62
C VAL A 34 7.28 -9.10 -5.76
N GLY A 35 8.34 -8.36 -6.06
CA GLY A 35 8.37 -7.40 -7.17
C GLY A 35 8.16 -8.07 -8.53
N ALA A 36 8.83 -9.19 -8.78
CA ALA A 36 8.65 -9.98 -10.00
C ALA A 36 7.22 -10.53 -10.12
N ALA A 37 6.68 -11.10 -9.04
CA ALA A 37 5.31 -11.59 -9.01
C ALA A 37 4.29 -10.48 -9.28
N CYS A 38 4.45 -9.30 -8.65
CA CYS A 38 3.58 -8.15 -8.90
C CYS A 38 3.69 -7.65 -10.34
N GLY A 39 4.91 -7.62 -10.89
CA GLY A 39 5.17 -7.29 -12.29
C GLY A 39 4.46 -8.22 -13.26
N VAL A 40 4.55 -9.54 -13.03
CA VAL A 40 3.86 -10.55 -13.84
C VAL A 40 2.34 -10.39 -13.74
N LEU A 41 1.80 -10.23 -12.52
CA LEU A 41 0.36 -10.05 -12.31
C LEU A 41 -0.17 -8.77 -12.99
N GLY A 42 0.54 -7.65 -12.83
CA GLY A 42 0.17 -6.39 -13.48
C GLY A 42 0.26 -6.47 -15.00
N ALA A 43 1.26 -7.17 -15.54
CA ALA A 43 1.38 -7.38 -16.99
C ALA A 43 0.28 -8.29 -17.54
N TRP A 44 -0.12 -9.31 -16.76
CA TRP A 44 -1.14 -10.29 -17.16
C TRP A 44 -2.56 -9.68 -17.18
N SER A 45 -2.82 -8.61 -16.44
CA SER A 45 -4.16 -8.01 -16.36
C SER A 45 -4.69 -7.55 -17.72
N LEU A 46 -3.82 -7.04 -18.60
CA LEU A 46 -4.24 -6.61 -19.95
C LEU A 46 -4.66 -7.81 -20.81
N THR A 47 -3.99 -8.95 -20.66
CA THR A 47 -4.38 -10.20 -21.33
C THR A 47 -5.73 -10.69 -20.84
N VAL A 48 -5.99 -10.60 -19.54
CA VAL A 48 -7.31 -10.93 -18.96
C VAL A 48 -8.39 -10.00 -19.52
N GLN A 49 -8.11 -8.69 -19.60
CA GLN A 49 -9.04 -7.73 -20.17
C GLN A 49 -9.35 -8.03 -21.65
N HIS A 50 -8.33 -8.30 -22.46
CA HIS A 50 -8.50 -8.71 -23.86
C HIS A 50 -9.33 -9.98 -24.00
N HIS A 51 -9.05 -10.99 -23.17
CA HIS A 51 -9.78 -12.25 -23.17
C HIS A 51 -11.28 -12.03 -22.94
N TYR A 52 -11.65 -11.30 -21.90
CA TYR A 52 -13.07 -11.05 -21.59
C TYR A 52 -13.73 -10.03 -22.52
N ALA A 53 -13.00 -9.05 -23.05
CA ALA A 53 -13.52 -8.14 -24.07
C ALA A 53 -13.88 -8.86 -25.38
N SER A 54 -13.22 -9.99 -25.67
CA SER A 54 -13.52 -10.81 -26.86
C SER A 54 -14.71 -11.76 -26.69
N GLN A 55 -15.21 -11.98 -25.46
CA GLN A 55 -16.32 -12.89 -25.21
C GLN A 55 -17.68 -12.19 -25.39
N ALA A 56 -18.38 -12.48 -26.49
CA ALA A 56 -19.78 -12.07 -26.66
C ALA A 56 -20.68 -12.86 -25.70
N GLY A 57 -21.44 -12.16 -24.83
CA GLY A 57 -22.43 -12.77 -23.93
C GLY A 57 -21.89 -13.25 -22.58
N GLY A 58 -20.63 -12.98 -22.25
CA GLY A 58 -20.11 -13.19 -20.89
C GLY A 58 -20.87 -12.29 -19.93
N GLY A 59 -21.54 -12.87 -18.92
CA GLY A 59 -22.39 -12.14 -17.98
C GLY A 59 -21.68 -11.01 -17.21
N ARG A 60 -22.35 -10.46 -16.19
CA ARG A 60 -21.91 -9.23 -15.47
C ARG A 60 -20.45 -9.20 -15.03
N LEU A 61 -19.86 -10.35 -14.66
CA LEU A 61 -18.47 -10.46 -14.23
C LEU A 61 -17.49 -10.32 -15.42
N ALA A 62 -17.79 -10.93 -16.57
CA ALA A 62 -17.00 -10.74 -17.79
C ALA A 62 -17.10 -9.30 -18.30
N ALA A 63 -18.29 -8.68 -18.20
CA ALA A 63 -18.44 -7.27 -18.52
C ALA A 63 -17.57 -6.36 -17.62
N LEU A 64 -17.50 -6.63 -16.32
CA LEU A 64 -16.61 -5.90 -15.40
C LEU A 64 -15.13 -6.08 -15.76
N LEU A 65 -14.70 -7.31 -16.03
CA LEU A 65 -13.32 -7.61 -16.40
C LEU A 65 -12.93 -7.07 -17.78
N ALA A 66 -13.89 -6.95 -18.70
CA ALA A 66 -13.68 -6.39 -20.04
C ALA A 66 -13.51 -4.86 -20.02
N HIS A 67 -14.24 -4.15 -19.15
CA HIS A 67 -14.16 -2.68 -19.08
C HIS A 67 -12.91 -2.18 -18.34
N GLY A 68 -12.35 -2.99 -17.44
CA GLY A 68 -11.14 -2.61 -16.70
C GLY A 68 -11.37 -1.42 -15.75
N SER A 69 -10.35 -0.58 -15.58
CA SER A 69 -10.40 0.59 -14.68
C SER A 69 -11.32 1.69 -15.23
N SER A 70 -12.10 2.30 -14.35
CA SER A 70 -13.02 3.39 -14.66
C SER A 70 -12.91 4.54 -13.66
N VAL A 71 -13.45 5.71 -14.00
CA VAL A 71 -13.52 6.85 -13.06
C VAL A 71 -14.23 6.46 -11.75
N ALA A 72 -15.19 5.54 -11.82
CA ALA A 72 -15.92 5.04 -10.65
C ALA A 72 -15.08 4.16 -9.71
N THR A 73 -13.96 3.60 -10.16
CA THR A 73 -13.03 2.81 -9.33
C THR A 73 -11.77 3.58 -8.97
N ALA A 74 -11.44 4.62 -9.73
CA ALA A 74 -10.21 5.39 -9.54
C ALA A 74 -10.14 6.19 -8.23
N TRP A 75 -11.27 6.42 -7.53
CA TRP A 75 -11.31 7.29 -6.34
C TRP A 75 -10.83 6.62 -5.04
N GLU A 76 -10.84 5.28 -4.97
CA GLU A 76 -10.63 4.53 -3.72
C GLU A 76 -9.26 4.82 -3.10
N GLY A 77 -8.19 4.79 -3.91
CA GLY A 77 -6.84 5.13 -3.48
C GLY A 77 -6.73 6.57 -2.97
N TRP A 78 -7.43 7.51 -3.62
CA TRP A 78 -7.44 8.92 -3.20
C TRP A 78 -8.18 9.14 -1.88
N ALA A 79 -9.33 8.50 -1.70
CA ALA A 79 -10.05 8.55 -0.43
C ALA A 79 -9.19 7.98 0.71
N ALA A 80 -8.57 6.81 0.50
CA ALA A 80 -7.64 6.24 1.47
C ALA A 80 -6.48 7.19 1.78
N ALA A 81 -5.86 7.80 0.77
CA ALA A 81 -4.80 8.77 0.96
C ALA A 81 -5.24 9.97 1.80
N LEU A 82 -6.44 10.51 1.56
CA LEU A 82 -7.00 11.62 2.35
C LEU A 82 -7.24 11.24 3.81
N PHE A 83 -7.80 10.05 4.06
CA PHE A 83 -7.98 9.55 5.44
C PHE A 83 -6.66 9.34 6.16
N PHE A 84 -5.67 8.72 5.49
CA PHE A 84 -4.34 8.53 6.07
C PHE A 84 -3.63 9.87 6.29
N LEU A 85 -3.83 10.85 5.41
CA LEU A 85 -3.26 12.18 5.56
C LEU A 85 -3.89 12.92 6.74
N ALA A 86 -5.21 12.86 6.87
CA ALA A 86 -5.90 13.43 8.03
C ALA A 86 -5.41 12.78 9.34
N ALA A 87 -5.28 11.45 9.36
CA ALA A 87 -4.73 10.71 10.48
C ALA A 87 -3.27 11.10 10.78
N LEU A 88 -2.45 11.34 9.76
CA LEU A 88 -1.05 11.76 9.89
C LEU A 88 -0.95 13.17 10.45
N LEU A 89 -1.74 14.10 9.94
CA LEU A 89 -1.80 15.47 10.42
C LEU A 89 -2.27 15.52 11.87
N ARG A 90 -3.27 14.70 12.23
CA ARG A 90 -3.74 14.57 13.61
C ARG A 90 -2.64 14.01 14.50
N LEU A 91 -1.98 12.93 14.09
CA LEU A 91 -0.88 12.31 14.83
C LEU A 91 0.27 13.28 15.08
N ARG A 92 0.58 14.15 14.11
CA ARG A 92 1.63 15.17 14.26
C ARG A 92 1.27 16.31 15.20
N ARG A 93 -0.02 16.55 15.46
CA ARG A 93 -0.51 17.65 16.29
C ARG A 93 -0.64 17.32 17.77
N GLY A 94 -0.56 16.05 18.16
CA GLY A 94 -0.79 15.65 19.55
C GLY A 94 -0.22 14.28 19.92
N ALA A 95 -0.41 13.91 21.18
CA ALA A 95 -0.09 12.57 21.67
C ALA A 95 -0.92 11.51 20.91
N PRO A 96 -0.40 10.27 20.78
CA PRO A 96 -1.17 9.20 20.19
C PRO A 96 -2.44 8.95 21.02
N GLU A 97 -3.55 8.68 20.34
CA GLU A 97 -4.80 8.33 21.00
C GLU A 97 -4.64 7.01 21.76
N PRO A 98 -5.41 6.82 22.86
CA PRO A 98 -5.46 5.53 23.53
C PRO A 98 -5.87 4.44 22.54
N PRO A 99 -5.36 3.21 22.72
CA PRO A 99 -5.63 2.12 21.80
C PRO A 99 -7.13 1.83 21.71
N ALA A 100 -7.61 1.57 20.50
CA ALA A 100 -8.99 1.23 20.22
C ALA A 100 -9.39 -0.04 21.00
N GLY A 101 -10.44 0.08 21.82
CA GLY A 101 -10.89 -0.98 22.71
C GLY A 101 -12.25 -0.68 23.32
N ARG A 102 -12.84 -1.68 23.97
CA ARG A 102 -14.10 -1.54 24.73
C ARG A 102 -13.89 -1.12 26.18
N THR A 103 -12.67 -1.28 26.69
CA THR A 103 -12.32 -0.94 28.06
C THR A 103 -12.06 0.57 28.17
N PRO A 104 -12.67 1.27 29.14
CA PRO A 104 -12.36 2.67 29.43
C PRO A 104 -10.86 2.86 29.68
N VAL A 105 -10.33 4.00 29.25
CA VAL A 105 -8.88 4.29 29.34
C VAL A 105 -8.41 4.35 30.79
N GLU A 106 -9.30 4.78 31.67
CA GLU A 106 -9.11 4.92 33.11
C GLU A 106 -8.88 3.57 33.80
N GLU A 107 -9.36 2.48 33.21
CA GLU A 107 -9.22 1.11 33.73
C GLU A 107 -7.97 0.40 33.20
N LEU A 108 -7.27 1.01 32.22
CA LEU A 108 -6.09 0.41 31.60
C LEU A 108 -4.82 0.76 32.36
N THR A 109 -4.06 -0.28 32.72
CA THR A 109 -2.70 -0.08 33.20
C THR A 109 -1.79 0.45 32.09
N LEU A 110 -0.70 1.14 32.47
CA LEU A 110 0.30 1.65 31.51
C LEU A 110 0.86 0.54 30.61
N GLY A 111 1.04 -0.67 31.14
CA GLY A 111 1.48 -1.83 30.37
C GLY A 111 0.48 -2.25 29.30
N GLN A 112 -0.82 -2.25 29.62
CA GLN A 112 -1.89 -2.57 28.67
C GLN A 112 -2.03 -1.50 27.59
N LEU A 113 -1.89 -0.22 27.96
CA LEU A 113 -1.89 0.89 26.98
C LEU A 113 -0.74 0.74 25.97
N ARG A 114 0.49 0.50 26.45
CA ARG A 114 1.65 0.27 25.58
C ARG A 114 1.47 -0.95 24.68
N ALA A 115 1.01 -2.07 25.24
CA ALA A 115 0.77 -3.28 24.46
C ALA A 115 -0.31 -3.08 23.38
N GLY A 116 -1.37 -2.33 23.70
CA GLY A 116 -2.42 -1.95 22.75
C GLY A 116 -1.87 -1.13 21.58
N LEU A 117 -1.07 -0.10 21.87
CA LEU A 117 -0.44 0.74 20.84
C LEU A 117 0.54 -0.05 19.95
N VAL A 118 1.32 -0.96 20.53
CA VAL A 118 2.22 -1.85 19.77
C VAL A 118 1.43 -2.81 18.87
N ARG A 119 0.27 -3.30 19.33
CA ARG A 119 -0.63 -4.12 18.53
C ARG A 119 -1.18 -3.33 17.34
N GLU A 120 -1.66 -2.11 17.56
CA GLU A 120 -2.12 -1.23 16.48
C GLU A 120 -1.01 -0.95 15.47
N TYR A 121 0.18 -0.62 15.95
CA TYR A 121 1.33 -0.42 15.08
C TYR A 121 1.64 -1.66 14.23
N THR A 122 1.50 -2.86 14.81
CA THR A 122 1.67 -4.12 14.09
C THR A 122 0.59 -4.33 13.02
N ILE A 123 -0.67 -4.01 13.33
CA ILE A 123 -1.79 -4.07 12.38
C ILE A 123 -1.55 -3.09 11.22
N VAL A 124 -1.15 -1.85 11.51
CA VAL A 124 -0.86 -0.85 10.48
C VAL A 124 0.31 -1.27 9.59
N ARG A 125 1.35 -1.90 10.15
CA ARG A 125 2.44 -2.47 9.35
C ARG A 125 1.97 -3.58 8.42
N ALA A 126 1.10 -4.47 8.88
CA ALA A 126 0.51 -5.49 8.01
C ALA A 126 -0.32 -4.85 6.89
N GLY A 127 -1.16 -3.86 7.22
CA GLY A 127 -1.91 -3.08 6.23
C GLY A 127 -1.01 -2.37 5.23
N LEU A 128 0.11 -1.80 5.69
CA LEU A 128 1.11 -1.15 4.84
C LEU A 128 1.75 -2.14 3.85
N VAL A 129 2.05 -3.37 4.28
CA VAL A 129 2.57 -4.41 3.37
C VAL A 129 1.53 -4.76 2.30
N ILE A 130 0.27 -4.96 2.71
CA ILE A 130 -0.83 -5.28 1.78
C ILE A 130 -0.98 -4.17 0.74
N ILE A 131 -1.12 -2.90 1.17
CA ILE A 131 -1.31 -1.79 0.23
C ILE A 131 -0.09 -1.56 -0.65
N SER A 132 1.13 -1.82 -0.14
CA SER A 132 2.35 -1.75 -0.96
C SER A 132 2.35 -2.78 -2.09
N ILE A 133 1.92 -4.02 -1.81
CA ILE A 133 1.79 -5.08 -2.83
C ILE A 133 0.73 -4.68 -3.87
N VAL A 134 -0.45 -4.26 -3.42
CA VAL A 134 -1.54 -3.83 -4.30
C VAL A 134 -1.10 -2.66 -5.19
N SER A 135 -0.45 -1.66 -4.59
CA SER A 135 0.08 -0.50 -5.30
C SER A 135 1.17 -0.88 -6.31
N LEU A 136 2.00 -1.87 -6.01
CA LEU A 136 3.02 -2.36 -6.95
C LEU A 136 2.44 -3.12 -8.14
N VAL A 137 1.43 -3.98 -7.90
CA VAL A 137 0.66 -4.63 -8.96
C VAL A 137 0.02 -3.57 -9.86
N ASP A 138 -0.56 -2.53 -9.27
CA ASP A 138 -1.25 -1.50 -10.02
C ASP A 138 -0.30 -0.59 -10.81
N ALA A 139 0.87 -0.27 -10.24
CA ALA A 139 1.93 0.44 -10.95
C ALA A 139 2.45 -0.37 -12.15
N ALA A 140 2.62 -1.68 -11.98
CA ALA A 140 3.02 -2.57 -13.07
C ALA A 140 1.94 -2.66 -14.16
N ARG A 141 0.66 -2.74 -13.76
CA ARG A 141 -0.49 -2.66 -14.67
C ARG A 141 -0.46 -1.34 -15.45
N ALA A 142 -0.35 -0.20 -14.78
CA ALA A 142 -0.28 1.10 -15.42
C ALA A 142 0.88 1.21 -16.43
N ALA A 143 2.08 0.74 -16.05
CA ALA A 143 3.23 0.72 -16.95
C ALA A 143 2.97 -0.15 -18.20
N ARG A 144 2.36 -1.32 -18.04
CA ARG A 144 1.99 -2.20 -19.17
C ARG A 144 0.99 -1.53 -20.11
N TYR A 145 0.02 -0.78 -19.57
CA TYR A 145 -0.99 -0.06 -20.34
C TYR A 145 -0.39 1.11 -21.10
N VAL A 146 0.57 1.83 -20.52
CA VAL A 146 1.35 2.87 -21.24
C VAL A 146 2.03 2.27 -22.47
N VAL A 147 2.77 1.17 -22.28
CA VAL A 147 3.47 0.48 -23.40
C VAL A 147 2.48 0.01 -24.46
N ALA A 148 1.36 -0.59 -24.07
CA ALA A 148 0.32 -1.04 -24.99
C ALA A 148 -0.32 0.11 -25.79
N ALA A 149 -0.68 1.21 -25.11
CA ALA A 149 -1.33 2.35 -25.73
C ALA A 149 -0.42 3.07 -26.75
N VAL A 150 0.87 3.20 -26.43
CA VAL A 150 1.90 3.72 -27.33
C VAL A 150 2.11 2.79 -28.54
N SER A 151 1.99 1.48 -28.33
CA SER A 151 2.08 0.46 -29.39
C SER A 151 0.82 0.36 -30.25
N GLY A 152 -0.20 1.19 -30.02
CA GLY A 152 -1.41 1.24 -30.86
C GLY A 152 -2.63 0.48 -30.33
N ASP A 153 -2.53 -0.15 -29.15
CA ASP A 153 -3.66 -0.87 -28.54
C ASP A 153 -4.78 0.10 -28.14
N ARG A 154 -5.93 -0.01 -28.81
CA ARG A 154 -7.09 0.87 -28.59
C ARG A 154 -7.73 0.64 -27.22
N LEU A 155 -7.80 -0.59 -26.75
CA LEU A 155 -8.40 -0.94 -25.45
C LEU A 155 -7.56 -0.36 -24.31
N ALA A 156 -6.24 -0.53 -24.38
CA ALA A 156 -5.34 0.06 -23.41
C ALA A 156 -5.41 1.59 -23.41
N ARG A 157 -5.50 2.22 -24.60
CA ARG A 157 -5.58 3.68 -24.73
C ARG A 157 -6.86 4.25 -24.11
N SER A 158 -8.01 3.57 -24.25
CA SER A 158 -9.27 4.04 -23.68
C SER A 158 -9.30 4.05 -22.15
N SER A 159 -8.60 3.13 -21.49
CA SER A 159 -8.57 3.01 -20.03
C SER A 159 -7.32 3.59 -19.39
N LEU A 160 -6.35 4.08 -20.18
CA LEU A 160 -5.03 4.50 -19.71
C LEU A 160 -5.10 5.58 -18.62
N ALA A 161 -5.88 6.64 -18.86
CA ALA A 161 -5.97 7.76 -17.92
C ALA A 161 -6.54 7.31 -16.56
N ALA A 162 -7.63 6.52 -16.56
CA ALA A 162 -8.22 5.98 -15.34
C ALA A 162 -7.23 5.08 -14.59
N THR A 163 -6.53 4.20 -15.32
CA THR A 163 -5.52 3.28 -14.75
C THR A 163 -4.37 4.05 -14.09
N LEU A 164 -3.89 5.13 -14.72
CA LEU A 164 -2.84 5.99 -14.15
C LEU A 164 -3.31 6.73 -12.89
N ILE A 165 -4.55 7.25 -12.89
CA ILE A 165 -5.13 7.95 -11.74
C ILE A 165 -5.32 7.01 -10.56
N GLU A 166 -5.79 5.78 -10.81
CA GLU A 166 -5.95 4.73 -9.79
C GLU A 166 -4.60 4.38 -9.16
N ALA A 167 -3.59 4.10 -9.99
CA ALA A 167 -2.25 3.76 -9.54
C ALA A 167 -1.60 4.89 -8.74
N ALA A 168 -1.76 6.14 -9.19
CA ALA A 168 -1.27 7.32 -8.48
C ALA A 168 -1.93 7.48 -7.10
N GLY A 169 -3.25 7.27 -7.00
CA GLY A 169 -3.98 7.31 -5.74
C GLY A 169 -3.48 6.25 -4.75
N LEU A 170 -3.31 5.01 -5.19
CA LEU A 170 -2.80 3.91 -4.36
C LEU A 170 -1.34 4.13 -3.92
N LEU A 171 -0.48 4.64 -4.82
CA LEU A 171 0.90 5.01 -4.48
C LEU A 171 0.92 6.10 -3.41
N LEU A 172 0.10 7.15 -3.58
CA LEU A 172 0.00 8.23 -2.61
C LEU A 172 -0.50 7.71 -1.26
N ALA A 173 -1.55 6.89 -1.23
CA ALA A 173 -2.05 6.27 0.00
C ALA A 173 -0.96 5.46 0.72
N THR A 174 -0.20 4.66 -0.04
CA THR A 174 0.92 3.86 0.49
C THR A 174 1.99 4.75 1.11
N VAL A 175 2.40 5.81 0.42
CA VAL A 175 3.41 6.76 0.92
C VAL A 175 2.93 7.44 2.19
N VAL A 176 1.69 7.95 2.20
CA VAL A 176 1.14 8.64 3.36
C VAL A 176 1.00 7.70 4.56
N LEU A 177 0.57 6.45 4.35
CA LEU A 177 0.51 5.44 5.40
C LEU A 177 1.90 5.06 5.92
N ALA A 178 2.92 4.98 5.05
CA ALA A 178 4.30 4.75 5.47
C ALA A 178 4.82 5.90 6.35
N LEU A 179 4.54 7.15 5.98
CA LEU A 179 4.87 8.33 6.78
C LEU A 179 4.14 8.32 8.13
N TRP A 180 2.87 7.93 8.14
CA TRP A 180 2.09 7.74 9.37
C TRP A 180 2.74 6.70 10.26
N ALA A 181 3.04 5.50 9.75
CA ALA A 181 3.63 4.41 10.52
C ALA A 181 5.03 4.77 11.05
N ALA A 182 5.84 5.48 10.26
CA ALA A 182 7.14 5.98 10.71
C ALA A 182 6.99 7.02 11.83
N THR A 183 6.02 7.93 11.72
CA THR A 183 5.75 8.96 12.74
C THR A 183 5.24 8.30 14.03
N PHE A 184 4.32 7.33 13.90
CA PHE A 184 3.73 6.64 15.04
C PHE A 184 4.80 5.84 15.81
N ARG A 185 5.66 5.11 15.08
CA ARG A 185 6.82 4.43 15.68
C ARG A 185 7.66 5.37 16.54
N GLN A 186 8.01 6.55 16.02
CA GLN A 186 8.81 7.51 16.77
C GLN A 186 8.12 7.96 18.06
N GLN A 187 6.80 8.07 18.06
CA GLN A 187 6.04 8.35 19.29
C GLN A 187 6.07 7.16 20.26
N LEU A 188 5.95 5.93 19.76
CA LEU A 188 6.07 4.71 20.59
C LEU A 188 7.45 4.58 21.24
N ASP A 189 8.52 4.87 20.49
CA ASP A 189 9.88 4.89 21.00
C ASP A 189 10.03 5.94 22.13
N ARG A 190 9.45 7.14 21.95
CA ARG A 190 9.49 8.22 22.97
C ARG A 190 8.78 7.88 24.27
N ILE A 191 7.68 7.12 24.22
CA ILE A 191 6.91 6.71 25.41
C ILE A 191 7.42 5.41 26.03
N GLY A 192 8.50 4.82 25.48
CA GLY A 192 9.11 3.58 25.94
C GLY A 192 8.21 2.34 25.73
N ALA A 193 7.43 2.33 24.64
CA ALA A 193 6.57 1.19 24.29
C ALA A 193 7.25 0.15 23.39
N LEU A 194 8.36 0.51 22.72
CA LEU A 194 9.18 -0.33 21.84
C LEU A 194 10.61 -0.48 22.39
#